data_AF-A0A8T7H5R0-F1
#
_entry.id   AF-A0A8T7H5R0-F1
#
_cell.length_a   1.000
_cell.length_b   1.000
_cell.length_c   1.000
_cell.angle_alpha   90.00
_cell.angle_beta   90.00
_cell.angle_gamma   90.00
#
_symmetry.space_group_name_H-M   'P 1'
#
loop_
_entity.id
_entity.type
_entity.pdbx_description
1 polymer ?
#
loop_
_entity_poly.entity_id
_entity_poly.type
_entity_poly.pdbx_seq_one_letter_code
_entity_poly.pdbx_strand_id
1 'polypeptide(L)'
;ENFGKVEALPNLGEGFYKFDKPDWFSIKGFVGDTSVEVRFKREVMKQTVSFLYLLFTSYREGPMDLSGLRQREEAIERRVHEHLHGL
;
A
#
# COMPACT_ATOMS: atom_id res chain seq x y z
N GLU A 1 4.13 8.47 -4.51
CA GLU A 1 3.34 8.16 -5.73
C GLU A 1 3.50 6.72 -6.22
N ASN A 2 4.56 6.02 -5.84
CA ASN A 2 4.68 4.59 -6.16
C ASN A 2 3.76 3.75 -5.25
N PHE A 3 3.04 2.79 -5.84
CA PHE A 3 2.27 1.74 -5.17
C PHE A 3 1.02 2.14 -4.37
N GLY A 4 0.60 3.41 -4.44
CA GLY A 4 -0.60 3.94 -3.79
C GLY A 4 -0.68 5.46 -3.88
N LYS A 5 -1.75 6.03 -3.31
CA LYS A 5 -1.99 7.49 -3.32
C LYS A 5 -1.70 8.08 -1.96
N VAL A 6 -0.98 9.20 -1.94
CA VAL A 6 -0.77 10.03 -0.75
C VAL A 6 -1.65 11.26 -0.86
N GLU A 7 -2.40 11.56 0.19
CA GLU A 7 -3.30 12.71 0.28
C GLU A 7 -3.05 13.44 1.60
N ALA A 8 -2.97 14.77 1.54
CA ALA A 8 -2.98 15.63 2.72
C ALA A 8 -4.43 15.93 3.11
N LEU A 9 -4.76 15.83 4.41
CA LEU A 9 -6.11 16.06 4.92
C LEU A 9 -6.10 17.24 5.91
N PRO A 10 -6.00 18.49 5.42
CA PRO A 10 -5.83 19.67 6.27
C PRO A 10 -7.02 19.92 7.22
N ASN A 11 -8.21 19.44 6.85
CA ASN A 11 -9.40 19.47 7.69
C ASN A 11 -9.32 18.58 8.94
N LEU A 12 -8.36 17.65 9.01
CA LEU A 12 -8.05 16.83 10.18
C LEU A 12 -6.86 17.38 10.98
N GLY A 13 -6.26 18.49 10.53
CA GLY A 13 -5.10 19.14 11.12
C GLY A 13 -3.95 19.29 10.12
N GLU A 14 -3.19 20.38 10.23
CA GLU A 14 -1.99 20.57 9.41
C GLU A 14 -0.99 19.44 9.64
N GLY A 15 -0.43 18.91 8.56
CA GLY A 15 0.51 17.79 8.62
C GLY A 15 -0.11 16.41 8.77
N PHE A 16 -1.44 16.26 8.69
CA PHE A 16 -2.09 14.95 8.61
C PHE A 16 -2.07 14.39 7.18
N TYR A 17 -1.56 13.17 7.02
CA TYR A 17 -1.51 12.49 5.72
C TYR A 17 -2.21 11.14 5.76
N LYS A 18 -2.74 10.74 4.60
CA LYS A 18 -3.26 9.41 4.33
C LYS A 18 -2.50 8.82 3.15
N PHE A 19 -1.97 7.62 3.31
CA PHE A 19 -1.60 6.73 2.21
C PHE A 19 -2.73 5.72 2.02
N ASP A 20 -3.18 5.57 0.77
CA ASP A 20 -4.27 4.66 0.42
C ASP A 20 -3.84 3.73 -0.72
N LYS A 21 -4.02 2.44 -0.50
CA LYS A 21 -4.01 1.41 -1.54
C LYS A 21 -5.43 0.83 -1.61
N PRO A 22 -6.27 1.30 -2.56
CA PRO A 22 -7.68 0.95 -2.63
C PRO A 22 -7.88 -0.55 -2.54
N ASP A 23 -8.87 -0.99 -1.76
CA ASP A 23 -9.20 -2.39 -1.49
C ASP A 23 -8.19 -3.21 -0.67
N TRP A 24 -7.04 -2.67 -0.31
CA TRP A 24 -6.01 -3.40 0.42
C TRP A 24 -5.86 -2.88 1.84
N PHE A 25 -5.31 -1.67 1.97
CA PHE A 25 -4.98 -1.06 3.24
C PHE A 25 -4.85 0.46 3.13
N SER A 26 -4.94 1.13 4.28
CA SER A 26 -4.64 2.56 4.42
C SER A 26 -3.76 2.80 5.63
N ILE A 27 -2.87 3.78 5.52
CA ILE A 27 -2.03 4.28 6.62
C ILE A 27 -2.35 5.75 6.81
N LYS A 28 -2.53 6.19 8.06
CA LYS A 28 -2.83 7.58 8.41
C LYS A 28 -2.05 8.02 9.63
N GLY A 29 -1.67 9.28 9.67
CA GLY A 29 -1.02 9.87 10.84
C GLY A 29 -0.52 11.29 10.59
N PHE A 30 0.00 11.92 11.64
CA PHE A 30 0.66 13.20 11.51
C PHE A 30 2.16 13.03 11.21
N VAL A 31 2.72 13.99 10.49
CA VAL A 31 4.18 14.09 10.33
C VAL A 31 4.82 14.28 11.70
N GLY A 32 5.80 13.43 12.02
CA GLY A 32 6.55 13.48 13.28
C GLY A 32 6.00 12.58 14.39
N ASP A 33 4.82 11.98 14.21
CA ASP A 33 4.29 11.00 15.15
C ASP A 33 5.15 9.73 15.19
N THR A 34 5.27 9.14 16.37
CA THR A 34 5.93 7.84 16.57
C THR A 34 5.02 6.66 16.28
N SER A 35 3.73 6.90 16.03
CA SER A 35 2.72 5.89 15.76
C SER A 35 1.79 6.32 14.63
N VAL A 36 1.31 5.37 13.84
CA VAL A 36 0.36 5.60 12.75
C VAL A 36 -0.83 4.65 12.87
N GLU A 37 -1.99 5.09 12.39
CA GLU A 37 -3.15 4.20 12.20
C GLU A 37 -2.94 3.39 10.92
N VAL A 38 -3.08 2.06 11.04
CA VAL A 38 -3.09 1.17 9.87
C VAL A 38 -4.39 0.39 9.85
N ARG A 39 -5.08 0.40 8.70
CA ARG A 39 -6.28 -0.40 8.47
C ARG A 39 -6.05 -1.35 7.31
N PHE A 40 -6.35 -2.62 7.51
CA PHE A 40 -6.28 -3.66 6.49
C PHE A 40 -7.67 -4.19 6.16
N LYS A 41 -7.90 -4.54 4.90
CA LYS A 41 -9.09 -5.27 4.47
C LYS A 41 -8.85 -6.77 4.66
N ARG A 42 -9.65 -7.40 5.53
CA ARG A 42 -9.42 -8.76 6.03
C ARG A 42 -9.40 -9.79 4.89
N GLU A 43 -10.29 -9.61 3.93
CA GLU A 43 -10.53 -10.48 2.78
C GLU A 43 -9.27 -10.64 1.92
N VAL A 44 -8.40 -9.63 1.88
CA VAL A 44 -7.22 -9.61 1.01
C VAL A 44 -5.90 -9.61 1.78
N MET A 45 -5.93 -10.01 3.05
CA MET A 45 -4.74 -10.02 3.90
C MET A 45 -3.61 -10.88 3.32
N LYS A 46 -3.94 -12.03 2.71
CA LYS A 46 -2.93 -12.92 2.12
C LYS A 46 -2.17 -12.24 0.96
N GLN A 47 -2.89 -11.53 0.11
CA GLN A 47 -2.35 -10.76 -1.01
C GLN A 47 -1.53 -9.58 -0.50
N THR A 48 -2.03 -8.89 0.52
CA THR A 48 -1.35 -7.77 1.17
C THR A 48 0.00 -8.20 1.76
N VAL A 49 0.05 -9.31 2.50
CA VAL A 49 1.32 -9.85 3.03
C VAL A 49 2.29 -10.20 1.90
N SER A 50 1.78 -10.81 0.81
CA SER A 50 2.60 -11.18 -0.34
C SER A 50 3.25 -9.96 -1.01
N PHE A 51 2.50 -8.86 -1.13
CA PHE A 51 3.00 -7.60 -1.65
C PHE A 51 4.01 -6.93 -0.72
N LEU A 52 3.75 -6.89 0.59
CA LEU A 52 4.70 -6.34 1.56
C LEU A 52 6.01 -7.13 1.56
N TYR A 53 5.93 -8.46 1.49
CA TYR A 53 7.11 -9.32 1.37
C TYR A 53 7.90 -9.01 0.10
N LEU A 54 7.21 -8.90 -1.04
CA LEU A 54 7.81 -8.50 -2.31
C LEU A 54 8.57 -7.17 -2.16
N LEU A 55 7.93 -6.12 -1.63
CA LEU A 55 8.57 -4.83 -1.38
C LEU A 55 9.85 -5.00 -0.53
N PHE A 56 9.75 -5.65 0.62
CA PHE A 56 10.89 -5.80 1.53
C PHE A 56 12.05 -6.58 0.94
N THR A 57 11.77 -7.60 0.12
CA THR A 57 12.82 -8.36 -0.58
C THR A 57 13.49 -7.54 -1.67
N SER A 58 12.72 -6.78 -2.46
CA SER A 58 13.26 -5.94 -3.53
C SER A 58 14.12 -4.77 -3.01
N TYR A 59 13.82 -4.24 -1.82
CA TYR A 59 14.65 -3.20 -1.20
C TYR A 59 16.01 -3.72 -0.68
N ARG A 60 16.17 -5.04 -0.48
CA ARG A 60 17.42 -5.62 0.05
C ARG A 60 18.51 -5.81 -1.01
N GLU A 61 18.17 -5.80 -2.30
CA GLU A 61 19.07 -6.24 -3.38
C GLU A 61 19.84 -5.11 -4.11
N GLY A 62 19.78 -3.87 -3.61
CA GLY A 62 20.51 -2.73 -4.21
C GLY A 62 19.62 -1.85 -5.10
N PRO A 63 20.14 -1.22 -6.19
CA PRO A 63 19.36 -0.33 -7.03
C PRO A 63 18.12 -1.05 -7.58
N MET A 64 16.95 -0.56 -7.19
CA MET A 64 15.66 -1.21 -7.41
C MET A 64 15.21 -1.09 -8.86
N ASP A 65 14.99 -2.23 -9.52
CA ASP A 65 14.21 -2.25 -10.76
C ASP A 65 12.72 -2.02 -10.44
N LEU A 66 12.33 -0.75 -10.48
CA LEU A 66 10.94 -0.32 -10.26
C LEU A 66 9.98 -0.89 -11.32
N SER A 67 10.46 -1.23 -12.52
CA SER A 67 9.62 -1.72 -13.60
C SER A 67 9.13 -3.16 -13.35
N GLY A 68 10.04 -4.06 -12.97
CA GLY A 68 9.69 -5.43 -12.59
C GLY A 68 8.82 -5.49 -11.32
N LEU A 69 9.07 -4.60 -10.36
CA LEU A 69 8.28 -4.51 -9.13
C LEU A 69 6.82 -4.08 -9.42
N ARG A 70 6.63 -3.14 -10.34
CA ARG A 70 5.31 -2.66 -10.76
C ARG A 70 4.50 -3.73 -11.48
N GLN A 71 5.11 -4.50 -12.37
CA GLN A 71 4.42 -5.63 -13.02
C GLN A 71 3.91 -6.68 -12.03
N ARG A 72 4.71 -6.96 -10.99
CA ARG A 72 4.33 -7.90 -9.93
C ARG A 72 3.22 -7.34 -9.06
N GLU A 73 3.26 -6.05 -8.73
CA GLU A 73 2.16 -5.36 -8.06
C GLU A 73 0.86 -5.50 -8.86
N GLU A 74 0.85 -5.16 -10.14
CA GLU A 74 -0.33 -5.23 -11.01
C GLU A 74 -0.93 -6.64 -11.08
N ALA A 75 -0.08 -7.68 -11.04
CA ALA A 75 -0.53 -9.06 -10.95
C ALA A 75 -1.23 -9.38 -9.61
N ILE A 76 -0.74 -8.84 -8.50
CA ILE A 76 -1.40 -9.02 -7.19
C ILE A 76 -2.67 -8.16 -7.13
N GLU A 77 -2.67 -6.97 -7.71
CA GLU A 77 -3.83 -6.08 -7.78
C GLU A 77 -4.99 -6.70 -8.54
N ARG A 78 -4.72 -7.34 -9.69
CA ARG A 78 -5.73 -8.14 -10.39
C ARG A 78 -6.32 -9.24 -9.50
N ARG A 79 -5.47 -9.99 -8.79
CA ARG A 79 -5.95 -11.05 -7.87
C ARG A 79 -6.77 -10.48 -6.71
N VAL A 80 -6.46 -9.28 -6.23
CA VAL A 80 -7.25 -8.59 -5.20
C VAL A 80 -8.60 -8.19 -5.77
N HIS A 81 -8.62 -7.59 -6.96
CA HIS A 81 -9.85 -7.18 -7.62
C HIS A 81 -10.77 -8.37 -7.89
N GLU A 82 -10.24 -9.44 -8.50
CA GLU A 82 -10.95 -10.69 -8.75
C GLU A 82 -11.52 -11.31 -7.46
N HIS A 83 -10.75 -11.28 -6.37
CA HIS A 83 -11.17 -11.85 -5.10
C HIS A 83 -12.31 -11.08 -4.43
N LEU A 84 -12.34 -9.75 -4.59
CA LEU A 84 -13.31 -8.88 -3.92
C LEU A 84 -14.56 -8.63 -4.75
N HIS A 85 -14.41 -8.51 -6.08
CA HIS A 85 -15.45 -8.00 -6.97
C HIS A 85 -15.87 -9.01 -8.04
N GLY A 86 -15.12 -10.11 -8.22
CA GLY A 86 -15.34 -11.05 -9.32
C GLY A 86 -14.61 -10.66 -10.61
N LEU A 87 -14.95 -11.34 -11.71
CA LEU A 87 -14.45 -11.06 -13.07
C LEU A 87 -15.23 -9.92 -13.74
#